data_AF-A0A1X6MQV6-F1
#
_entry.id   AF-A0A1X6MQV6-F1
#
_cell.length_a   1.000
_cell.length_b   1.000
_cell.length_c   1.000
_cell.angle_alpha   90.00
_cell.angle_beta   90.00
_cell.angle_gamma   90.00
#
_symmetry.space_group_name_H-M   'P 1'
#
loop_
_entity.id
_entity.type
_entity.pdbx_description
1 polymer ?
#
loop_
_entity_poly.entity_id
_entity_poly.type
_entity_poly.pdbx_seq_one_letter_code
_entity_poly.pdbx_strand_id
1 'polypeptide(L)'
;MSSPAAAPDKETLKLLLPLRYDGKTVIECDRFLSQLRIYWLINTSLTTIELKVQVALGLLDGDARAWATPYFAQLASVQMGVQGVTTPFRNEAAFTAAFKARFGNLDNAAAAQVELAKLCADKSVREKRTAAEFSALFKGPADRSGYGDLELRDKYLSGIPSCVYRKIELKTFTTWRAAEKRATEVEQILDISRACRPDFGQHQCGRRKRRLSRHMFWLREARVPSF
;
A
#
# COMPACT_ATOMS: atom_id res chain seq x y z
N MET A 1 -20.85 12.49 -44.28
CA MET A 1 -19.71 11.56 -44.28
C MET A 1 -18.78 11.98 -43.16
N SER A 2 -18.79 11.30 -42.02
CA SER A 2 -17.86 11.60 -40.94
C SER A 2 -16.44 11.23 -41.39
N SER A 3 -15.49 12.14 -41.21
CA SER A 3 -14.07 11.86 -41.46
C SER A 3 -13.62 10.62 -40.69
N PRO A 4 -12.68 9.82 -41.23
CA PRO A 4 -12.06 8.75 -40.47
C PRO A 4 -11.44 9.34 -39.22
N ALA A 5 -11.71 8.76 -38.06
CA ALA A 5 -11.03 9.16 -36.83
C ALA A 5 -9.51 8.99 -37.05
N ALA A 6 -8.77 10.08 -36.86
CA ALA A 6 -7.32 10.06 -37.01
C ALA A 6 -6.73 9.01 -36.05
N ALA A 7 -5.71 8.27 -36.53
CA ALA A 7 -5.00 7.33 -35.68
C ALA A 7 -4.43 8.09 -34.46
N PRO A 8 -4.57 7.54 -33.24
CA PRO A 8 -4.09 8.20 -32.04
C PRO A 8 -2.58 8.39 -32.10
N ASP A 9 -2.11 9.57 -31.70
CA ASP A 9 -0.69 9.87 -31.67
C ASP A 9 0.07 9.11 -30.57
N LYS A 10 1.40 9.21 -30.62
CA LYS A 10 2.30 8.48 -29.70
C LYS A 10 2.10 8.87 -28.23
N GLU A 11 1.78 10.14 -27.94
CA GLU A 11 1.59 10.58 -26.56
C GLU A 11 0.26 10.08 -25.99
N THR A 12 -0.78 10.07 -26.82
CA THR A 12 -2.09 9.47 -26.50
C THR A 12 -1.93 7.98 -26.20
N LEU A 13 -1.16 7.25 -27.01
CA LEU A 13 -0.90 5.83 -26.76
C LEU A 13 -0.14 5.58 -25.45
N LYS A 14 0.81 6.45 -25.06
CA LYS A 14 1.48 6.32 -23.75
C LYS A 14 0.52 6.51 -22.59
N LEU A 15 -0.42 7.45 -22.70
CA LEU A 15 -1.42 7.70 -21.66
C LEU A 15 -2.43 6.55 -21.53
N LEU A 16 -2.68 5.83 -22.62
CA LEU A 16 -3.56 4.66 -22.65
C LEU A 16 -2.85 3.34 -22.31
N LEU A 17 -1.55 3.38 -21.99
CA LEU A 17 -0.81 2.20 -21.63
C LEU A 17 -1.45 1.56 -20.38
N PRO A 18 -1.70 0.25 -20.38
CA PRO A 18 -2.27 -0.42 -19.21
C PRO A 18 -1.40 -0.23 -17.97
N LEU A 19 -2.06 -0.14 -16.80
CA LEU A 19 -1.35 -0.11 -15.53
C LEU A 19 -0.62 -1.44 -15.32
N ARG A 20 0.52 -1.39 -14.60
CA ARG A 20 1.27 -2.59 -14.31
C ARG A 20 0.46 -3.54 -13.42
N TYR A 21 0.60 -4.83 -13.66
CA TYR A 21 -0.05 -5.87 -12.87
C TYR A 21 0.99 -6.72 -12.12
N ASP A 22 0.80 -6.89 -10.82
CA ASP A 22 1.78 -7.55 -9.93
C ASP A 22 1.46 -9.03 -9.62
N GLY A 23 0.34 -9.54 -10.12
CA GLY A 23 -0.07 -10.93 -9.90
C GLY A 23 -0.92 -11.18 -8.66
N LYS A 24 -1.36 -10.15 -7.92
CA LYS A 24 -1.93 -10.35 -6.58
C LYS A 24 -3.45 -10.49 -6.47
N THR A 25 -4.21 -9.75 -7.26
CA THR A 25 -5.68 -9.73 -7.12
C THR A 25 -6.39 -9.99 -8.45
N VAL A 26 -7.58 -10.59 -8.41
CA VAL A 26 -8.39 -10.85 -9.62
C VAL A 26 -8.97 -9.56 -10.17
N ILE A 27 -9.36 -8.61 -9.29
CA ILE A 27 -9.89 -7.31 -9.74
C ILE A 27 -8.85 -6.57 -10.57
N GLU A 28 -7.60 -6.55 -10.11
CA GLU A 28 -6.49 -5.96 -10.86
C GLU A 28 -6.15 -6.77 -12.13
N CYS A 29 -6.31 -8.10 -12.10
CA CYS A 29 -6.18 -8.94 -13.29
C CYS A 29 -7.23 -8.57 -14.36
N ASP A 30 -8.50 -8.46 -13.99
CA ASP A 30 -9.58 -8.09 -14.91
C ASP A 30 -9.44 -6.65 -15.40
N ARG A 31 -9.01 -5.72 -14.53
CA ARG A 31 -8.68 -4.34 -14.92
C ARG A 31 -7.56 -4.31 -15.95
N PHE A 32 -6.47 -5.02 -15.68
CA PHE A 32 -5.33 -5.13 -16.57
C PHE A 32 -5.74 -5.68 -17.94
N LEU A 33 -6.46 -6.82 -17.97
CA LEU A 33 -6.92 -7.42 -19.23
C LEU A 33 -7.86 -6.50 -20.02
N SER A 34 -8.73 -5.75 -19.33
CA SER A 34 -9.64 -4.81 -19.99
C SER A 34 -8.87 -3.63 -20.61
N GLN A 35 -7.94 -3.04 -19.87
CA GLN A 35 -7.07 -1.97 -20.39
C GLN A 35 -6.20 -2.46 -21.55
N LEU A 36 -5.64 -3.66 -21.43
CA LEU A 36 -4.78 -4.26 -22.45
C LEU A 36 -5.54 -4.50 -23.77
N ARG A 37 -6.79 -4.98 -23.70
CA ARG A 37 -7.65 -5.15 -24.89
C ARG A 37 -7.95 -3.83 -25.58
N ILE A 38 -8.29 -2.80 -24.82
CA ILE A 38 -8.51 -1.45 -25.35
C ILE A 38 -7.23 -0.93 -26.02
N TYR A 39 -6.09 -1.09 -25.36
CA TYR A 39 -4.80 -0.67 -25.88
C TYR A 39 -4.44 -1.37 -27.20
N TRP A 40 -4.60 -2.70 -27.27
CA TRP A 40 -4.35 -3.47 -28.51
C TRP A 40 -5.32 -3.13 -29.64
N LEU A 41 -6.56 -2.74 -29.32
CA LEU A 41 -7.54 -2.31 -30.32
C LEU A 41 -7.18 -0.95 -30.92
N ILE A 42 -6.72 -0.02 -30.06
CA ILE A 42 -6.43 1.36 -30.44
C ILE A 42 -5.04 1.49 -31.07
N ASN A 43 -4.07 0.69 -30.63
CA ASN A 43 -2.70 0.74 -31.11
C ASN A 43 -2.51 -0.10 -32.39
N THR A 44 -2.72 0.53 -33.54
CA THR A 44 -2.56 -0.09 -34.86
C THR A 44 -1.11 -0.45 -35.22
N SER A 45 -0.11 0.04 -34.47
CA SER A 45 1.30 -0.30 -34.70
C SER A 45 1.67 -1.72 -34.22
N LEU A 46 0.85 -2.33 -33.36
CA LEU A 46 1.06 -3.69 -32.88
C LEU A 46 0.47 -4.69 -33.89
N THR A 47 1.17 -4.88 -35.00
CA THR A 47 0.68 -5.65 -36.15
C THR A 47 0.73 -7.16 -35.95
N THR A 48 1.55 -7.66 -35.03
CA THR A 48 1.71 -9.10 -34.78
C THR A 48 1.36 -9.47 -33.33
N ILE A 49 1.04 -10.75 -33.12
CA ILE A 49 0.74 -11.26 -31.79
C ILE A 49 1.95 -11.20 -30.85
N GLU A 50 3.16 -11.36 -31.39
CA GLU A 50 4.42 -11.30 -30.63
C GLU A 50 4.62 -9.92 -30.04
N LEU A 51 4.42 -8.86 -30.84
CA LEU A 51 4.53 -7.48 -30.36
C LEU A 51 3.47 -7.18 -29.28
N LYS A 52 2.23 -7.62 -29.50
CA LYS A 52 1.14 -7.47 -28.52
C LYS A 52 1.49 -8.15 -27.20
N VAL A 53 1.94 -9.40 -27.25
CA VAL A 53 2.34 -10.17 -26.07
C VAL A 53 3.57 -9.57 -25.40
N GLN A 54 4.58 -9.12 -26.15
CA GLN A 54 5.77 -8.47 -25.59
C GLN A 54 5.41 -7.24 -24.77
N VAL A 55 4.53 -6.38 -25.29
CA VAL A 55 4.02 -5.22 -24.53
C VAL A 55 3.29 -5.68 -23.27
N ALA A 56 2.39 -6.66 -23.36
CA ALA A 56 1.67 -7.16 -22.20
C ALA A 56 2.60 -7.70 -21.11
N LEU A 57 3.57 -8.54 -21.48
CA LEU A 57 4.53 -9.11 -20.54
C LEU A 57 5.43 -8.04 -19.93
N GLY A 58 5.80 -7.01 -20.70
CA GLY A 58 6.60 -5.87 -20.23
C GLY A 58 5.90 -5.03 -19.15
N LEU A 59 4.58 -5.13 -19.04
CA LEU A 59 3.77 -4.45 -18.03
C LEU A 59 3.58 -5.28 -16.75
N LEU A 60 4.12 -6.50 -16.69
CA LEU A 60 4.00 -7.36 -15.52
C LEU A 60 5.11 -7.06 -14.49
N ASP A 61 4.75 -7.14 -13.22
CA ASP A 61 5.65 -7.00 -12.07
C ASP A 61 5.42 -8.14 -11.06
N GLY A 62 6.26 -8.22 -10.02
CA GLY A 62 6.07 -9.19 -8.93
C GLY A 62 5.86 -10.64 -9.38
N ASP A 63 4.80 -11.28 -8.88
CA ASP A 63 4.47 -12.68 -9.19
C ASP A 63 4.06 -12.85 -10.65
N ALA A 64 3.46 -11.83 -11.26
CA ALA A 64 3.14 -11.84 -12.68
C ALA A 64 4.40 -11.81 -13.56
N ARG A 65 5.45 -11.07 -13.15
CA ARG A 65 6.73 -11.08 -13.87
C ARG A 65 7.43 -12.42 -13.76
N ALA A 66 7.37 -13.09 -12.61
CA ALA A 66 7.93 -14.43 -12.45
C ALA A 66 7.24 -15.44 -13.40
N TRP A 67 5.91 -15.34 -13.54
CA TRP A 67 5.17 -16.13 -14.53
C TRP A 67 5.53 -15.76 -15.98
N ALA A 68 5.86 -14.49 -16.25
CA ALA A 68 6.24 -13.99 -17.57
C ALA A 68 7.62 -14.48 -18.07
N THR A 69 8.54 -14.78 -17.15
CA THR A 69 9.96 -15.09 -17.43
C THR A 69 10.16 -16.14 -18.54
N PRO A 70 9.55 -17.34 -18.51
CA PRO A 70 9.75 -18.33 -19.57
C PRO A 70 9.31 -17.81 -20.95
N TYR A 71 8.27 -16.99 -21.02
CA TYR A 71 7.77 -16.44 -22.28
C TYR A 71 8.71 -15.38 -22.86
N PHE A 72 9.39 -14.59 -22.01
CA PHE A 72 10.44 -13.68 -22.48
C PHE A 72 11.61 -14.43 -23.12
N ALA A 73 12.05 -15.54 -22.51
CA ALA A 73 13.11 -16.37 -23.08
C ALA A 73 12.71 -16.98 -24.44
N GLN A 74 11.46 -17.44 -24.54
CA GLN A 74 10.90 -17.95 -25.79
C GLN A 74 10.82 -16.86 -26.87
N LEU A 75 10.34 -15.66 -26.55
CA LEU A 75 10.25 -14.53 -27.48
C LEU A 75 11.62 -14.06 -27.96
N ALA A 76 12.62 -14.00 -27.07
CA ALA A 76 13.99 -13.68 -27.45
C ALA A 76 14.56 -14.72 -28.43
N SER A 77 14.26 -16.01 -28.22
CA SER A 77 14.71 -17.09 -29.10
C SER A 77 14.04 -17.02 -30.49
N VAL A 78 12.75 -16.66 -30.54
CA VAL A 78 12.05 -16.39 -31.82
C VAL A 78 12.70 -15.21 -32.56
N GLN A 79 13.02 -14.12 -31.86
CA GLN A 79 13.70 -12.97 -32.47
C GLN A 79 15.10 -13.27 -32.97
N MET A 80 15.83 -14.20 -32.32
CA MET A 80 17.15 -14.67 -32.77
C MET A 80 17.06 -15.72 -33.90
N GLY A 81 15.86 -16.11 -34.33
CA GLY A 81 15.68 -17.08 -35.42
C GLY A 81 16.10 -18.50 -35.07
N VAL A 82 16.05 -18.89 -33.78
CA VAL A 82 16.40 -20.24 -33.34
C VAL A 82 15.41 -21.25 -33.96
N GLN A 83 15.94 -22.27 -34.65
CA GLN A 83 15.12 -23.29 -35.30
C GLN A 83 14.24 -24.05 -34.29
N GLY A 84 12.99 -24.31 -34.69
CA GLY A 84 12.03 -25.09 -33.91
C GLY A 84 11.33 -24.33 -32.77
N VAL A 85 11.68 -23.07 -32.53
CA VAL A 85 11.01 -22.24 -31.52
C VAL A 85 9.78 -21.59 -32.11
N THR A 86 8.61 -21.90 -31.55
CA THR A 86 7.35 -21.25 -31.90
C THR A 86 7.05 -20.09 -30.98
N THR A 87 6.13 -19.23 -31.40
CA THR A 87 5.67 -18.11 -30.58
C THR A 87 4.86 -18.64 -29.38
N PRO A 88 4.95 -17.99 -28.21
CA PRO A 88 4.37 -18.54 -26.98
C PRO A 88 2.83 -18.63 -27.01
N PHE A 89 2.19 -17.75 -27.79
CA PHE A 89 0.74 -17.71 -27.92
C PHE A 89 0.35 -17.56 -29.39
N ARG A 90 -0.63 -18.38 -29.81
CA ARG A 90 -1.15 -18.36 -31.18
C ARG A 90 -1.94 -17.09 -31.51
N ASN A 91 -2.66 -16.55 -30.53
CA ASN A 91 -3.52 -15.37 -30.68
C ASN A 91 -3.81 -14.74 -29.30
N GLU A 92 -4.49 -13.58 -29.31
CA GLU A 92 -4.85 -12.83 -28.10
C GLU A 92 -5.75 -13.62 -27.15
N ALA A 93 -6.61 -14.49 -27.69
CA ALA A 93 -7.49 -15.33 -26.89
C ALA A 93 -6.71 -16.40 -26.11
N ALA A 94 -5.71 -17.02 -26.75
CA ALA A 94 -4.82 -17.99 -26.11
C ALA A 94 -4.00 -17.35 -24.98
N PHE A 95 -3.47 -16.14 -25.21
CA PHE A 95 -2.81 -15.36 -24.15
C PHE A 95 -3.78 -15.08 -22.99
N THR A 96 -4.97 -14.56 -23.30
CA THR A 96 -5.95 -14.19 -22.27
C THR A 96 -6.39 -15.42 -21.46
N ALA A 97 -6.59 -16.57 -22.11
CA ALA A 97 -6.97 -17.81 -21.45
C ALA A 97 -5.87 -18.29 -20.50
N ALA A 98 -4.61 -18.31 -20.94
CA ALA A 98 -3.48 -18.68 -20.08
C ALA A 98 -3.31 -17.72 -18.90
N PHE A 99 -3.47 -16.41 -19.14
CA PHE A 99 -3.39 -15.39 -18.11
C PHE A 99 -4.50 -15.54 -17.06
N LYS A 100 -5.75 -15.73 -17.50
CA LYS A 100 -6.89 -15.97 -16.60
C LYS A 100 -6.78 -17.32 -15.87
N ALA A 101 -6.25 -18.36 -16.51
CA ALA A 101 -6.01 -19.63 -15.83
C ALA A 101 -5.00 -19.46 -14.68
N ARG A 102 -4.02 -18.56 -14.83
CA ARG A 102 -3.03 -18.28 -13.79
C ARG A 102 -3.53 -17.34 -12.69
N PHE A 103 -4.22 -16.26 -13.05
CA PHE A 103 -4.53 -15.15 -12.15
C PHE A 103 -6.02 -14.90 -11.92
N GLY A 104 -6.89 -15.56 -12.70
CA GLY A 104 -8.35 -15.34 -12.68
C GLY A 104 -9.11 -16.10 -11.60
N ASN A 105 -8.43 -16.98 -10.84
CA ASN A 105 -9.01 -17.72 -9.71
C ASN A 105 -8.25 -17.45 -8.39
N LEU A 106 -7.66 -16.24 -8.24
CA LEU A 106 -7.07 -15.84 -6.97
C LEU A 106 -8.19 -15.54 -5.96
N ASP A 107 -8.00 -15.97 -4.72
CA ASP A 107 -8.95 -15.65 -3.66
C ASP A 107 -8.81 -14.17 -3.27
N ASN A 108 -9.69 -13.34 -3.83
CA ASN A 108 -9.74 -11.91 -3.56
C ASN A 108 -9.98 -11.60 -2.08
N ALA A 109 -10.75 -12.45 -1.38
CA ALA A 109 -11.00 -12.26 0.04
C ALA A 109 -9.70 -12.52 0.81
N ALA A 110 -9.06 -13.67 0.60
CA ALA A 110 -7.77 -13.98 1.23
C ALA A 110 -6.70 -12.92 0.93
N ALA A 111 -6.62 -12.42 -0.31
CA ALA A 111 -5.70 -11.35 -0.68
C ALA A 111 -5.99 -10.05 0.09
N ALA A 112 -7.25 -9.63 0.15
CA ALA A 112 -7.68 -8.45 0.91
C ALA A 112 -7.43 -8.62 2.43
N GLN A 113 -7.60 -9.82 2.95
CA GLN A 113 -7.28 -10.14 4.35
C GLN A 113 -5.77 -10.00 4.64
N VAL A 114 -4.91 -10.43 3.71
CA VAL A 114 -3.45 -10.26 3.80
C VAL A 114 -3.06 -8.77 3.69
N GLU A 115 -3.69 -8.02 2.78
CA GLU A 115 -3.52 -6.56 2.66
C GLU A 115 -3.86 -5.86 3.98
N LEU A 116 -5.01 -6.19 4.60
CA LEU A 116 -5.42 -5.66 5.89
C LEU A 116 -4.43 -6.00 7.01
N ALA A 117 -3.98 -7.26 7.08
CA ALA A 117 -3.03 -7.70 8.09
C ALA A 117 -1.71 -6.93 8.00
N LYS A 118 -1.19 -6.72 6.78
CA LYS A 118 0.02 -5.92 6.54
C LYS A 118 -0.20 -4.46 6.90
N LEU A 119 -1.32 -3.87 6.48
CA LEU A 119 -1.65 -2.48 6.75
C LEU A 119 -1.74 -2.20 8.26
N CYS A 120 -2.31 -3.12 9.04
CA CYS A 120 -2.45 -2.97 10.48
C CYS A 120 -1.15 -3.28 11.25
N ALA A 121 -0.31 -4.17 10.72
CA ALA A 121 0.97 -4.53 11.36
C ALA A 121 2.10 -3.51 11.12
N ASP A 122 2.00 -2.70 10.06
CA ASP A 122 3.00 -1.69 9.73
C ASP A 122 2.95 -0.51 10.71
N LYS A 123 3.85 -0.55 11.70
CA LYS A 123 4.01 0.52 12.69
C LYS A 123 4.33 1.88 12.08
N SER A 124 5.03 1.90 10.95
CA SER A 124 5.40 3.17 10.31
C SER A 124 4.19 3.84 9.68
N VAL A 125 3.29 3.05 9.08
CA VAL A 125 2.00 3.53 8.58
C VAL A 125 1.15 4.05 9.74
N ARG A 126 1.09 3.30 10.84
CA ARG A 126 0.33 3.66 12.04
C ARG A 126 0.73 5.02 12.64
N GLU A 127 2.04 5.31 12.74
CA GLU A 127 2.50 6.54 13.41
C GLU A 127 2.67 7.74 12.48
N LYS A 128 2.83 7.53 11.17
CA LYS A 128 3.06 8.63 10.22
C LYS A 128 1.79 9.12 9.52
N ARG A 129 0.76 8.28 9.40
CA ARG A 129 -0.47 8.64 8.71
C ARG A 129 -1.51 9.16 9.67
N THR A 130 -2.39 10.01 9.15
CA THR A 130 -3.59 10.42 9.86
C THR A 130 -4.61 9.28 9.92
N ALA A 131 -5.56 9.33 10.86
CA ALA A 131 -6.67 8.39 10.93
C ALA A 131 -7.50 8.44 9.64
N ALA A 132 -7.66 9.61 9.02
CA ALA A 132 -8.34 9.76 7.74
C ALA A 132 -7.61 9.03 6.60
N GLU A 133 -6.29 9.23 6.47
CA GLU A 133 -5.47 8.54 5.45
C GLU A 133 -5.46 7.03 5.65
N PHE A 134 -5.34 6.57 6.89
CA PHE A 134 -5.45 5.14 7.21
C PHE A 134 -6.81 4.57 6.79
N SER A 135 -7.90 5.28 7.09
CA SER A 135 -9.26 4.84 6.79
C SER A 135 -9.50 4.71 5.28
N ALA A 136 -8.98 5.65 4.50
CA ALA A 136 -9.04 5.58 3.04
C ALA A 136 -8.38 4.31 2.48
N LEU A 137 -7.25 3.91 3.06
CA LEU A 137 -6.53 2.69 2.67
C LEU A 137 -7.17 1.41 3.20
N PHE A 138 -7.82 1.47 4.37
CA PHE A 138 -8.46 0.34 5.01
C PHE A 138 -9.76 -0.06 4.29
N LYS A 139 -10.52 0.92 3.77
CA LYS A 139 -11.86 0.70 3.20
C LYS A 139 -11.89 -0.30 2.05
N GLY A 140 -11.01 -0.14 1.05
CA GLY A 140 -10.98 -1.01 -0.13
C GLY A 140 -10.75 -2.49 0.21
N PRO A 141 -9.70 -2.82 0.99
CA PRO A 141 -9.49 -4.18 1.50
C PRO A 141 -10.62 -4.66 2.42
N ALA A 142 -11.17 -3.80 3.29
CA ALA A 142 -12.28 -4.18 4.17
C ALA A 142 -13.50 -4.66 3.39
N ASP A 143 -13.93 -3.90 2.37
CA ASP A 143 -15.09 -4.23 1.53
C ASP A 143 -14.91 -5.57 0.76
N ARG A 144 -13.67 -5.97 0.47
CA ARG A 144 -13.34 -7.20 -0.27
C ARG A 144 -13.01 -8.41 0.61
N SER A 145 -12.71 -8.19 1.89
CA SER A 145 -12.14 -9.22 2.78
C SER A 145 -13.13 -10.30 3.23
N GLY A 146 -14.44 -10.03 3.13
CA GLY A 146 -15.50 -10.90 3.66
C GLY A 146 -15.57 -10.94 5.19
N TYR A 147 -14.76 -10.16 5.91
CA TYR A 147 -14.81 -10.07 7.37
C TYR A 147 -16.12 -9.45 7.87
N GLY A 148 -16.56 -9.89 9.04
CA GLY A 148 -17.68 -9.29 9.74
C GLY A 148 -17.33 -7.92 10.35
N ASP A 149 -18.34 -7.12 10.69
CA ASP A 149 -18.16 -5.78 11.25
C ASP A 149 -17.33 -5.75 12.54
N LEU A 150 -17.46 -6.77 13.40
CA LEU A 150 -16.69 -6.90 14.63
C LEU A 150 -15.20 -7.14 14.35
N GLU A 151 -14.88 -8.03 13.42
CA GLU A 151 -13.50 -8.32 13.03
C GLU A 151 -12.86 -7.14 12.33
N LEU A 152 -13.60 -6.46 11.44
CA LEU A 152 -13.15 -5.23 10.79
C LEU A 152 -12.91 -4.12 11.81
N ARG A 153 -13.77 -3.98 12.83
CA ARG A 153 -13.59 -3.01 13.91
C ARG A 153 -12.29 -3.29 14.67
N ASP A 154 -12.05 -4.52 15.07
CA ASP A 154 -10.88 -4.87 15.88
C ASP A 154 -9.59 -4.66 15.08
N LYS A 155 -9.59 -5.03 13.80
CA LYS A 155 -8.47 -4.75 12.88
C LYS A 155 -8.27 -3.25 12.68
N TYR A 156 -9.34 -2.50 12.43
CA TYR A 156 -9.27 -1.05 12.27
C TYR A 156 -8.66 -0.37 13.50
N LEU A 157 -9.15 -0.70 14.70
CA LEU A 157 -8.65 -0.16 15.96
C LEU A 157 -7.17 -0.53 16.21
N SER A 158 -6.73 -1.70 15.74
CA SER A 158 -5.32 -2.09 15.85
C SER A 158 -4.37 -1.27 14.96
N GLY A 159 -4.87 -0.77 13.83
CA GLY A 159 -4.06 -0.08 12.81
C GLY A 159 -4.07 1.44 12.87
N ILE A 160 -5.06 2.07 13.52
CA ILE A 160 -5.12 3.54 13.66
C ILE A 160 -3.97 4.11 14.53
N PRO A 161 -3.63 5.40 14.35
CA PRO A 161 -2.57 6.03 15.13
C PRO A 161 -2.74 5.88 16.64
N SER A 162 -1.64 5.58 17.34
CA SER A 162 -1.67 5.26 18.78
C SER A 162 -2.23 6.40 19.63
N CYS A 163 -1.98 7.66 19.23
CA CYS A 163 -2.52 8.84 19.92
C CYS A 163 -4.04 8.94 19.85
N VAL A 164 -4.64 8.51 18.73
CA VAL A 164 -6.09 8.46 18.52
C VAL A 164 -6.68 7.27 19.26
N TYR A 165 -6.08 6.09 19.11
CA TYR A 165 -6.52 4.86 19.78
C TYR A 165 -6.70 5.04 21.30
N ARG A 166 -5.68 5.59 21.99
CA ARG A 166 -5.72 5.83 23.45
C ARG A 166 -6.87 6.71 23.92
N LYS A 167 -7.45 7.53 23.03
CA LYS A 167 -8.58 8.41 23.35
C LYS A 167 -9.94 7.75 23.11
N ILE A 168 -9.98 6.65 22.36
CA ILE A 168 -11.22 5.95 22.00
C ILE A 168 -11.27 4.50 22.50
N GLU A 169 -10.19 3.95 23.06
CA GLU A 169 -10.10 2.54 23.47
C GLU A 169 -11.18 2.08 24.47
N LEU A 170 -11.67 2.99 25.31
CA LEU A 170 -12.73 2.70 26.29
C LEU A 170 -14.14 2.77 25.70
N LYS A 171 -14.30 3.19 24.44
CA LYS A 171 -15.59 3.27 23.78
C LYS A 171 -15.88 1.97 23.05
N THR A 172 -17.08 1.44 23.26
CA THR A 172 -17.56 0.27 22.51
C THR A 172 -18.15 0.70 21.17
N PHE A 173 -17.69 0.08 20.08
CA PHE A 173 -18.22 0.29 18.74
C PHE A 173 -18.86 -1.00 18.22
N THR A 174 -19.99 -0.91 17.55
CA THR A 174 -20.66 -2.06 16.92
C THR A 174 -20.16 -2.32 15.50
N THR A 175 -19.65 -1.30 14.81
CA THR A 175 -19.12 -1.38 13.44
C THR A 175 -17.82 -0.61 13.32
N TRP A 176 -17.00 -0.97 12.32
CA TRP A 176 -15.75 -0.26 12.07
C TRP A 176 -15.97 1.18 11.59
N ARG A 177 -17.06 1.45 10.85
CA ARG A 177 -17.42 2.83 10.43
C ARG A 177 -17.74 3.75 11.60
N ALA A 178 -18.33 3.21 12.67
CA ALA A 178 -18.55 3.97 13.90
C ALA A 178 -17.22 4.33 14.59
N ALA A 179 -16.27 3.40 14.58
CA ALA A 179 -14.91 3.65 15.08
C ALA A 179 -14.18 4.68 14.21
N GLU A 180 -14.26 4.59 12.88
CA GLU A 180 -13.69 5.55 11.92
C GLU A 180 -14.18 6.97 12.16
N LYS A 181 -15.50 7.15 12.31
CA LYS A 181 -16.07 8.46 12.59
C LYS A 181 -15.51 9.06 13.87
N ARG A 182 -15.39 8.27 14.95
CA ARG A 182 -14.81 8.78 16.21
C ARG A 182 -13.30 9.00 16.12
N ALA A 183 -12.58 8.18 15.37
CA ALA A 183 -11.14 8.34 15.18
C ALA A 183 -10.82 9.68 14.49
N THR A 184 -11.55 10.02 13.43
CA THR A 184 -11.38 11.29 12.70
C THR A 184 -11.77 12.52 13.53
N GLU A 185 -12.88 12.46 14.28
CA GLU A 185 -13.27 13.52 15.23
C GLU A 185 -12.20 13.77 16.31
N VAL A 186 -11.65 12.70 16.90
CA VAL A 186 -10.60 12.81 17.93
C VAL A 186 -9.31 13.39 17.37
N GLU A 187 -8.92 12.97 16.17
CA GLU A 187 -7.73 13.49 15.51
C GLU A 187 -7.84 15.00 15.26
N GLN A 188 -8.99 15.47 14.76
CA GLN A 188 -9.26 16.91 14.59
C GLN A 188 -9.10 17.68 15.91
N ILE A 189 -9.63 17.15 17.02
CA ILE A 189 -9.49 17.76 18.35
C ILE A 189 -8.02 17.80 18.78
N LEU A 190 -7.25 16.74 18.53
CA LEU A 190 -5.82 16.68 18.86
C LEU A 190 -5.01 17.69 18.04
N ASP A 191 -5.33 17.88 16.77
CA ASP A 191 -4.65 18.84 15.91
C ASP A 191 -4.99 20.29 16.29
N ILE A 192 -6.25 20.59 16.62
CA ILE A 192 -6.63 21.89 17.21
C ILE A 192 -5.87 22.11 18.52
N SER A 193 -5.81 21.11 19.40
CA SER A 193 -5.10 21.20 20.67
C SER A 193 -3.60 21.41 20.50
N ARG A 194 -2.99 20.87 19.42
CA ARG A 194 -1.58 21.10 19.06
C ARG A 194 -1.38 22.51 18.52
N ALA A 195 -2.26 22.99 17.65
CA ALA A 195 -2.19 24.34 17.08
C ALA A 195 -2.40 25.44 18.14
N CYS A 196 -3.22 25.17 19.16
CA CYS A 196 -3.47 26.08 20.27
C CYS A 196 -2.46 25.93 21.43
N ARG A 197 -1.42 25.08 21.32
CA ARG A 197 -0.38 25.05 22.36
C ARG A 197 0.35 26.40 22.35
N PRO A 198 0.46 27.09 23.49
CA PRO A 198 1.40 28.18 23.61
C PRO A 198 2.80 27.64 23.33
N ASP A 199 3.58 28.37 22.53
CA ASP A 199 5.04 28.22 22.52
C ASP A 199 5.53 28.53 23.94
N PHE A 200 5.62 27.50 24.79
CA PHE A 200 6.49 27.58 25.95
C PHE A 200 7.92 27.50 25.42
N GLY A 201 8.36 28.59 24.81
CA GLY A 201 9.76 28.87 24.59
C GLY A 201 10.49 28.61 25.90
N GLN A 202 11.60 27.88 25.81
CA GLN A 202 12.59 27.56 26.82
C GLN A 202 12.59 28.47 28.08
N HIS A 203 11.60 28.33 28.95
CA HIS A 203 11.61 29.00 30.23
C HIS A 203 12.38 28.09 31.19
N GLN A 204 13.61 28.51 31.42
CA GLN A 204 14.53 28.00 32.43
C GLN A 204 13.76 27.54 33.67
N CYS A 205 13.77 26.22 33.94
CA CYS A 205 13.57 25.71 35.29
C CYS A 205 14.77 26.17 36.13
N GLY A 206 14.70 27.42 36.62
CA GLY A 206 15.60 27.95 37.62
C GLY A 206 15.51 27.06 38.85
N ARG A 207 16.50 26.16 39.00
CA ARG A 207 16.79 25.48 40.27
C ARG A 207 16.83 26.54 41.36
N ARG A 208 15.78 26.64 42.18
CA ARG A 208 15.86 27.31 43.49
C ARG A 208 16.84 26.50 44.34
N LYS A 209 18.14 26.83 44.22
CA LYS A 209 19.17 26.43 45.18
C LYS A 209 18.69 26.86 46.56
N ARG A 210 18.32 25.90 47.40
CA ARG A 210 18.27 26.12 48.85
C ARG A 210 19.68 26.58 49.26
N ARG A 211 19.83 27.85 49.61
CA ARG A 211 21.01 28.34 50.34
C ARG A 211 20.98 27.65 51.70
N LEU A 212 21.75 26.58 51.86
CA LEU A 212 22.18 26.11 53.16
C LEU A 212 23.26 27.07 53.65
N SER A 213 22.99 27.71 54.80
CA SER A 213 23.93 28.58 55.49
C SER A 213 25.23 27.83 55.81
N ARG A 214 26.36 28.46 55.49
CA ARG A 214 27.69 28.04 55.92
C ARG A 214 27.79 28.19 57.44
N HIS A 215 27.63 27.10 58.18
CA HIS A 215 28.32 26.83 59.44
C HIS A 215 28.15 25.35 59.80
N MET A 216 29.22 24.73 60.29
CA MET A 216 29.38 23.32 60.68
C MET A 216 29.75 22.33 59.56
N PHE A 217 30.98 22.47 59.07
CA PHE A 217 31.79 21.32 58.65
C PHE A 217 33.23 21.55 59.12
N TRP A 218 33.47 21.29 60.40
CA TRP A 218 34.79 21.00 60.94
C TRP A 218 34.67 19.74 61.80
N LEU A 219 35.64 18.85 61.62
CA LEU A 219 35.84 17.56 62.29
C LEU A 219 35.11 16.35 61.71
N ARG A 220 35.63 15.83 60.60
CA ARG A 220 35.72 14.38 60.44
C ARG A 220 36.91 13.99 59.56
N GLU A 221 38.10 13.93 60.14
CA GLU A 221 39.21 13.10 59.63
C GLU A 221 40.22 12.80 60.76
N ALA A 222 40.14 11.57 61.29
CA ALA A 222 41.26 10.79 61.83
C ALA A 222 40.73 9.36 62.01
N ARG A 223 40.91 8.49 61.02
CA ARG A 223 42.03 7.54 60.89
C ARG A 223 41.90 6.37 61.89
N VAL A 224 41.59 5.19 61.35
CA VAL A 224 41.65 3.87 62.01
C VAL A 224 43.11 3.57 62.40
N PRO A 225 43.36 2.84 63.50
CA PRO A 225 44.03 1.54 63.32
C PRO A 225 43.53 0.42 64.26
N SER A 226 43.77 -0.79 63.77
CA SER A 226 43.69 -2.13 64.36
C SER A 226 44.27 -2.23 65.79
N PHE A 227 43.59 -2.93 66.70
CA PHE A 227 43.75 -4.34 67.05
C PHE A 227 42.52 -4.82 67.82
#